data_AF-A0AA88IEX9-F1
#
_entry.id   AF-A0AA88IEX9-F1
#
_cell.length_a   1.000
_cell.length_b   1.000
_cell.length_c   1.000
_cell.angle_alpha   90.00
_cell.angle_beta   90.00
_cell.angle_gamma   90.00
#
_symmetry.space_group_name_H-M   'P 1'
#
loop_
_entity.id
_entity.type
_entity.pdbx_description
1 polymer ?
#
loop_
_entity_poly.entity_id
_entity_poly.type
_entity_poly.pdbx_seq_one_letter_code
_entity_poly.pdbx_strand_id
1 'polypeptide(L)'
;MKINASKTKVVIVSRHGRTGLTLAKVTIEGEHIKRIDPLVYLGNVLKSPNESSKDIKQHTEVIYTRTIETILEKYIGPTELSWDVKKKQMGKIAPDLAKLIIEEYKLPLQPAEYTAEARIIQENLFPHCDIMP
;
A
#
# COMPACT_ATOMS: atom_id res chain seq x y z
N MET A 1 24.61 28.13 22.05
CA MET A 1 24.16 27.77 20.68
C MET A 1 22.80 27.09 20.81
N LYS A 2 21.68 27.81 20.61
CA LYS A 2 20.33 27.22 20.72
C LYS A 2 20.02 26.53 19.39
N ILE A 3 20.02 25.21 19.39
CA ILE A 3 19.60 24.41 18.25
C ILE A 3 18.07 24.54 18.18
N ASN A 4 17.55 25.40 17.32
CA ASN A 4 16.10 25.50 17.10
C ASN A 4 15.64 24.20 16.45
N ALA A 5 15.01 23.32 17.23
CA ALA A 5 14.53 22.05 16.74
C ALA A 5 13.38 22.28 15.73
N SER A 6 13.59 21.89 14.47
CA SER A 6 12.53 21.85 13.46
C SER A 6 11.46 20.85 13.88
N LYS A 7 10.20 21.31 13.98
CA LYS A 7 9.06 20.44 14.32
C LYS A 7 8.27 20.14 13.06
N THR A 8 7.99 18.86 12.83
CA THR A 8 7.18 18.41 11.69
C THR A 8 5.81 17.94 12.20
N LYS A 9 4.74 18.41 11.56
CA LYS A 9 3.36 18.00 11.89
C LYS A 9 2.62 17.61 10.62
N VAL A 10 1.73 16.62 10.73
CA VAL A 10 0.75 16.32 9.69
C VAL A 10 -0.50 17.14 9.98
N VAL A 11 -0.99 17.88 8.98
CA VAL A 11 -2.18 18.72 9.11
C VAL A 11 -3.12 18.48 7.93
N ILE A 12 -4.42 18.64 8.19
CA ILE A 12 -5.44 18.65 7.15
C ILE A 12 -5.48 20.06 6.56
N VAL A 13 -5.24 20.19 5.26
CA VAL A 13 -5.28 21.47 4.55
C VAL A 13 -6.48 21.45 3.60
N SER A 14 -7.42 22.37 3.84
CA SER A 14 -8.52 22.61 2.90
C SER A 14 -8.06 23.62 1.85
N ARG A 15 -8.16 23.27 0.57
CA ARG A 15 -7.80 24.19 -0.52
C ARG A 15 -9.04 24.99 -0.90
N HIS A 16 -8.99 26.30 -0.68
CA HIS A 16 -10.11 27.20 -0.97
C HIS A 16 -10.59 27.04 -2.42
N GLY A 17 -11.85 26.67 -2.63
CA GLY A 17 -12.46 26.50 -3.96
C GLY A 17 -12.56 25.08 -4.52
N ARG A 18 -12.08 24.03 -3.83
CA ARG A 18 -12.37 22.63 -4.17
C ARG A 18 -12.87 21.87 -2.94
N THR A 19 -13.94 21.09 -3.09
CA THR A 19 -14.59 20.26 -2.06
C THR A 19 -13.75 19.04 -1.65
N GLY A 20 -12.43 19.17 -1.54
CA GLY A 20 -11.52 18.09 -1.18
C GLY A 20 -10.57 18.49 -0.04
N LEU A 21 -10.67 17.78 1.09
CA LEU A 21 -9.68 17.86 2.17
C LEU A 21 -8.39 17.16 1.68
N THR A 22 -7.25 17.85 1.74
CA THR A 22 -5.95 17.27 1.39
C THR A 22 -5.08 17.18 2.64
N LEU A 23 -4.49 16.02 2.90
CA LEU A 23 -3.51 15.90 3.98
C LEU A 23 -2.17 16.49 3.51
N ALA A 24 -1.47 17.17 4.41
CA ALA A 24 -0.13 17.67 4.13
C ALA A 24 0.79 17.50 5.33
N LYS A 25 2.05 17.22 5.05
CA LYS A 25 3.14 17.29 6.04
C LYS A 25 3.69 18.71 6.02
N VAL A 26 3.64 19.37 7.17
CA VAL A 26 4.11 20.74 7.33
C VAL A 26 5.32 20.75 8.25
N THR A 27 6.42 21.33 7.76
CA THR A 27 7.65 21.53 8.51
C THR A 27 7.74 22.98 8.96
N ILE A 28 7.85 23.16 10.27
CA ILE A 28 7.88 24.48 10.93
C ILE A 28 9.25 24.66 11.58
N GLU A 29 9.87 25.82 11.36
CA GLU A 29 11.12 26.21 11.99
C GLU A 29 10.92 27.57 12.67
N GLY A 30 10.97 27.60 14.00
CA GLY A 30 10.53 28.76 14.78
C GLY A 30 9.02 28.99 14.62
N GLU A 31 8.63 30.20 14.21
CA GLU A 31 7.23 30.59 13.96
C GLU A 31 6.84 30.56 12.46
N HIS A 32 7.79 30.19 11.58
CA HIS A 32 7.56 30.23 10.14
C HIS A 32 7.35 28.82 9.56
N ILE A 33 6.36 28.70 8.67
CA ILE A 33 6.20 27.51 7.83
C ILE A 33 7.31 27.54 6.79
N LYS A 34 8.18 26.52 6.81
CA LYS A 34 9.26 26.38 5.82
C LYS A 34 8.87 25.53 4.63
N ARG A 35 8.07 24.49 4.86
CA ARG A 35 7.72 23.52 3.81
C ARG A 35 6.35 22.93 4.06
N ILE A 36 5.60 22.76 2.98
CA ILE A 36 4.33 22.05 2.93
C ILE A 36 4.46 21.00 1.83
N ASP A 37 4.48 19.74 2.20
CA ASP A 37 4.42 18.62 1.26
C ASP A 37 3.00 18.07 1.27
N PRO A 38 2.28 18.03 0.13
CA PRO A 38 1.02 17.33 0.07
C PRO A 38 1.25 15.85 0.42
N LEU A 39 0.23 15.17 0.91
CA LEU A 39 0.23 13.73 1.16
C LEU A 39 -0.95 13.11 0.43
N VAL A 40 -0.71 11.94 -0.14
CA VAL A 40 -1.73 11.08 -0.75
C VAL A 40 -1.78 9.77 0.01
N TYR A 41 -2.97 9.19 0.09
CA TYR A 41 -3.13 7.81 0.54
C TYR A 41 -2.68 6.87 -0.57
N LEU A 42 -1.71 6.02 -0.25
CA LEU A 42 -1.28 4.90 -1.08
C LEU A 42 -1.49 3.63 -0.24
N GLY A 43 -2.65 3.00 -0.41
CA GLY A 43 -3.18 2.06 0.60
C GLY A 43 -3.45 2.79 1.92
N ASN A 44 -2.95 2.25 3.04
CA ASN A 44 -3.06 2.85 4.38
C ASN A 44 -1.88 3.73 4.81
N VAL A 45 -0.94 4.02 3.89
CA VAL A 45 0.24 4.83 4.20
C VAL A 45 0.10 6.20 3.54
N LEU A 46 0.32 7.26 4.32
CA LEU A 46 0.44 8.61 3.82
C LEU A 46 1.83 8.82 3.22
N LYS A 47 1.90 9.06 1.90
CA LYS A 47 3.15 9.30 1.18
C LYS A 47 3.12 10.65 0.46
N SER A 48 4.29 11.22 0.19
CA SER A 48 4.36 12.42 -0.64
C SER A 48 3.99 12.09 -2.09
N PRO A 49 3.25 12.96 -2.82
CA PRO A 49 2.94 12.77 -4.23
C PRO A 49 4.18 12.54 -5.09
N ASN A 50 5.31 13.15 -4.73
CA ASN A 50 6.57 13.00 -5.48
C ASN A 50 7.33 11.71 -5.12
N GLU A 51 6.90 11.03 -4.05
CA GLU A 51 7.35 9.69 -3.68
C GLU A 51 6.54 8.61 -4.43
N SER A 52 5.49 9.00 -5.17
CA SER A 52 4.62 8.09 -5.93
C SER A 52 5.17 7.68 -7.30
N SER A 53 6.34 8.20 -7.72
CA SER A 53 6.79 8.02 -9.12
C SER A 53 8.29 7.70 -9.27
N LYS A 54 9.02 7.53 -8.16
CA LYS A 54 10.41 7.06 -8.19
C LYS A 54 10.46 5.61 -7.72
N ASP A 55 10.59 4.71 -8.70
CA ASP A 55 11.15 3.37 -8.54
C ASP A 55 10.37 2.34 -7.71
N ILE A 56 9.07 2.15 -7.97
CA ILE A 56 8.49 0.81 -7.79
C ILE A 56 8.30 0.22 -9.19
N LYS A 57 9.35 -0.40 -9.72
CA LYS A 57 9.17 -1.39 -10.80
C LYS A 57 8.23 -2.47 -10.25
N GLN A 58 6.96 -2.42 -10.64
CA GLN A 58 6.00 -3.44 -10.27
C GLN A 58 6.28 -4.65 -11.15
N HIS A 59 7.12 -5.55 -10.65
CA HIS A 59 7.22 -6.89 -11.21
C HIS A 59 5.98 -7.69 -10.80
N THR A 60 5.65 -8.72 -11.58
CA THR A 60 4.50 -9.59 -11.32
C THR A 60 4.49 -10.14 -9.88
N GLU A 61 5.65 -10.44 -9.31
CA GLU A 61 5.84 -10.87 -7.92
C GLU A 61 5.35 -9.85 -6.89
N VAL A 62 5.55 -8.55 -7.17
CA VAL A 62 5.10 -7.45 -6.33
C VAL A 62 3.57 -7.37 -6.37
N ILE A 63 2.97 -7.57 -7.54
CA ILE A 63 1.51 -7.59 -7.71
C ILE A 63 0.89 -8.76 -6.94
N TYR A 64 1.47 -9.96 -7.02
CA TYR A 64 0.99 -11.10 -6.24
C TYR A 64 1.08 -10.84 -4.73
N THR A 65 2.22 -10.39 -4.24
CA THR A 65 2.39 -10.04 -2.81
C THR A 65 1.35 -9.00 -2.38
N ARG A 66 1.19 -7.92 -3.17
CA ARG A 66 0.26 -6.84 -2.85
C ARG A 66 -1.19 -7.29 -2.87
N THR A 67 -1.54 -8.18 -3.80
CA THR A 67 -2.88 -8.76 -3.88
C THR A 67 -3.22 -9.51 -2.60
N ILE A 68 -2.30 -10.35 -2.12
CA ILE A 68 -2.49 -11.14 -0.90
C ILE A 68 -2.63 -10.21 0.31
N GLU A 69 -1.72 -9.25 0.47
CA GLU A 69 -1.77 -8.28 1.57
C GLU A 69 -3.06 -7.47 1.56
N THR A 70 -3.56 -7.08 0.38
CA THR A 70 -4.83 -6.35 0.24
C THR A 70 -6.03 -7.21 0.69
N ILE A 71 -6.04 -8.50 0.35
CA ILE A 71 -7.08 -9.43 0.82
C ILE A 71 -6.97 -9.64 2.34
N LEU A 72 -5.77 -9.86 2.87
CA LEU A 72 -5.56 -10.00 4.31
C LEU A 72 -6.03 -8.74 5.05
N GLU A 73 -5.70 -7.57 4.54
CA GLU A 73 -6.13 -6.29 5.10
C GLU A 73 -7.65 -6.15 5.20
N LYS A 74 -8.37 -6.62 4.18
CA LYS A 74 -9.84 -6.61 4.15
C LYS A 74 -10.47 -7.52 5.20
N TYR A 75 -9.88 -8.69 5.48
CA TYR A 75 -10.49 -9.72 6.32
C TYR A 75 -10.00 -9.75 7.76
N ILE A 76 -8.70 -9.52 7.97
CA ILE A 76 -8.05 -9.66 9.29
C ILE A 76 -7.29 -8.39 9.70
N GLY A 77 -7.18 -7.39 8.82
CA GLY A 77 -6.50 -6.13 9.07
C GLY A 77 -5.07 -6.07 8.53
N PRO A 78 -4.37 -4.93 8.68
CA PRO A 78 -3.07 -4.67 8.07
C PRO A 78 -2.06 -5.78 8.41
N THR A 79 -1.71 -6.59 7.41
CA THR A 79 -0.88 -7.78 7.58
C THR A 79 0.17 -7.82 6.47
N GLU A 80 1.44 -7.88 6.85
CA GLU A 80 2.53 -8.11 5.90
C GLU A 80 2.70 -9.61 5.63
N LEU A 81 2.88 -9.96 4.36
CA LEU A 81 3.07 -11.34 3.97
C LEU A 81 4.45 -11.83 4.42
N SER A 82 4.48 -12.81 5.33
CA SER A 82 5.73 -13.30 5.93
C SER A 82 6.59 -14.04 4.91
N TRP A 83 7.91 -14.03 5.13
CA TRP A 83 8.86 -14.73 4.26
C TRP A 83 8.64 -16.25 4.24
N ASP A 84 8.19 -16.83 5.35
CA ASP A 84 7.90 -18.27 5.43
C ASP A 84 6.70 -18.65 4.57
N VAL A 85 5.67 -17.81 4.53
CA VAL A 85 4.54 -18.01 3.62
C VAL A 85 5.00 -17.86 2.18
N LYS A 86 5.76 -16.82 1.84
CA LYS A 86 6.30 -16.63 0.47
C LYS A 86 7.07 -17.85 -0.02
N LYS A 87 7.94 -18.44 0.81
CA LYS A 87 8.65 -19.70 0.47
C LYS A 87 7.68 -20.85 0.18
N LYS A 88 6.59 -20.98 0.95
CA LYS A 88 5.56 -22.00 0.71
C LYS A 88 4.78 -21.75 -0.59
N GLN A 89 4.69 -20.50 -1.08
CA GLN A 89 3.99 -20.17 -2.31
C GLN A 89 4.78 -20.58 -3.56
N MET A 90 6.11 -20.55 -3.50
CA MET A 90 6.96 -20.83 -4.65
C MET A 90 6.65 -22.23 -5.24
N GLY A 91 6.37 -22.28 -6.54
CA GLY A 91 6.04 -23.52 -7.24
C GLY A 91 4.60 -24.00 -7.09
N LYS A 92 3.72 -23.27 -6.39
CA LYS A 92 2.29 -23.60 -6.32
C LYS A 92 1.50 -22.94 -7.45
N ILE A 93 0.51 -23.67 -7.94
CA ILE A 93 -0.49 -23.13 -8.87
C ILE A 93 -1.57 -22.35 -8.09
N ALA A 94 -2.29 -21.45 -8.78
CA ALA A 94 -3.29 -20.55 -8.20
C ALA A 94 -4.30 -21.20 -7.23
N PRO A 95 -4.93 -22.36 -7.51
CA PRO A 95 -5.88 -22.97 -6.58
C PRO A 95 -5.24 -23.49 -5.29
N ASP A 96 -4.00 -23.99 -5.36
CA ASP A 96 -3.26 -24.46 -4.18
C ASP A 96 -2.74 -23.29 -3.35
N LEU A 97 -2.38 -22.19 -4.02
CA LEU A 97 -2.03 -20.93 -3.36
C LEU A 97 -3.22 -20.37 -2.57
N ALA A 98 -4.42 -20.35 -3.17
CA ALA A 98 -5.62 -19.87 -2.50
C ALA A 98 -5.91 -20.64 -1.21
N LYS A 99 -5.85 -21.98 -1.27
CA LYS A 99 -6.01 -22.85 -0.10
C LYS A 99 -4.96 -22.57 0.97
N LEU A 100 -3.68 -22.50 0.57
CA LEU A 100 -2.57 -22.21 1.47
C LEU A 100 -2.81 -20.92 2.26
N ILE A 101 -3.22 -19.84 1.58
CA ILE A 101 -3.41 -18.53 2.23
C ILE A 101 -4.63 -18.54 3.15
N ILE A 102 -5.73 -19.15 2.73
CA ILE A 102 -6.92 -19.31 3.57
C ILE A 102 -6.59 -20.10 4.83
N GLU A 103 -5.85 -21.20 4.72
CA GLU A 103 -5.47 -22.04 5.86
C GLU A 103 -4.48 -21.34 6.80
N GLU A 104 -3.44 -20.71 6.25
CA GLU A 104 -2.39 -20.07 7.06
C GLU A 104 -2.93 -18.86 7.84
N TYR A 105 -3.80 -18.06 7.22
CA TYR A 105 -4.37 -16.84 7.80
C TYR A 105 -5.78 -17.02 8.36
N LYS A 106 -6.32 -18.25 8.32
CA LYS A 106 -7.66 -18.61 8.80
C LYS A 106 -8.75 -17.68 8.24
N LEU A 107 -8.67 -17.40 6.94
CA LEU A 107 -9.60 -16.48 6.29
C LEU A 107 -11.00 -17.10 6.24
N PRO A 108 -12.07 -16.31 6.46
CA PRO A 108 -13.45 -16.77 6.34
C PRO A 108 -13.89 -16.76 4.86
N LEU A 109 -13.10 -17.41 3.99
CA LEU A 109 -13.30 -17.45 2.54
C LEU A 109 -13.21 -18.88 2.02
N GLN A 110 -13.98 -19.17 0.98
CA GLN A 110 -13.75 -20.33 0.13
C GLN A 110 -12.66 -20.04 -0.91
N PRO A 111 -11.92 -21.06 -1.39
CA PRO A 111 -10.88 -20.86 -2.41
C PRO A 111 -11.37 -20.16 -3.69
N ALA A 112 -12.62 -20.39 -4.09
CA ALA A 112 -13.24 -19.72 -5.25
C ALA A 112 -13.46 -18.22 -5.00
N GLU A 113 -13.91 -17.84 -3.80
CA GLU A 113 -14.13 -16.43 -3.43
C GLU A 113 -12.80 -15.69 -3.36
N TYR A 114 -11.79 -16.29 -2.73
CA TYR A 114 -10.44 -15.76 -2.71
C TYR A 114 -9.88 -15.54 -4.12
N THR A 115 -10.07 -16.51 -5.01
CA THR A 115 -9.61 -16.42 -6.41
C THR A 115 -10.31 -15.30 -7.17
N ALA A 116 -11.61 -15.12 -6.94
CA ALA A 116 -12.38 -14.03 -7.54
C ALA A 116 -11.91 -12.66 -7.05
N GLU A 117 -11.65 -12.50 -5.75
CA GLU A 117 -11.11 -11.25 -5.20
C GLU A 117 -9.70 -10.95 -5.68
N ALA A 118 -8.83 -11.96 -5.67
CA ALA A 118 -7.47 -11.83 -6.17
C ALA A 118 -7.46 -11.39 -7.63
N ARG A 119 -8.37 -11.95 -8.45
CA ARG A 119 -8.52 -11.58 -9.86
C ARG A 119 -8.92 -10.11 -10.03
N ILE A 120 -9.89 -9.61 -9.27
CA ILE A 120 -10.32 -8.20 -9.35
C ILE A 120 -9.15 -7.26 -9.03
N ILE A 121 -8.37 -7.58 -8.00
CA ILE A 121 -7.22 -6.75 -7.60
C ILE A 121 -6.12 -6.81 -8.66
N GLN A 122 -5.81 -8.01 -9.16
CA GLN A 122 -4.81 -8.23 -10.18
C GLN A 122 -5.15 -7.55 -11.50
N GLU A 123 -6.41 -7.62 -11.96
CA GLU A 123 -6.88 -6.94 -13.18
C GLU A 123 -6.70 -5.42 -13.08
N ASN A 124 -6.77 -4.84 -11.88
CA ASN A 124 -6.50 -3.42 -11.65
C ASN A 124 -5.00 -3.09 -11.58
N LEU A 125 -4.15 -4.03 -11.14
CA LEU A 125 -2.72 -3.80 -10.93
C LEU A 125 -1.86 -4.16 -12.16
N PHE A 126 -2.21 -5.21 -12.89
CA PHE A 126 -1.45 -5.68 -14.06
C PHE A 126 -1.26 -4.65 -15.18
N PRO A 127 -2.24 -3.77 -15.51
CA PRO A 127 -2.04 -2.72 -16.51
C PRO A 127 -0.94 -1.71 -16.15
N HIS A 128 -0.52 -1.68 -14.89
CA HIS A 128 0.55 -0.82 -14.37
C HIS A 128 1.86 -1.59 -14.15
N CYS A 129 1.91 -2.87 -14.52
CA CYS A 129 3.09 -3.72 -14.46
C CYS A 129 4.00 -3.41 -15.65
N ASP A 130 5.30 -3.30 -15.40
CA ASP A 130 6.27 -3.31 -16.48
C ASP A 130 6.32 -4.70 -17.12
N ILE A 131 6.38 -4.73 -18.45
CA ILE A 131 6.67 -5.97 -19.18
C ILE A 131 8.11 -6.36 -18.83
N MET A 132 8.32 -7.62 -18.42
CA MET A 132 9.65 -8.14 -18.16
C MET A 132 10.48 -8.09 -19.47
N PRO A 133 11.72 -7.56 -19.45
CA PRO A 133 12.56 -7.45 -20.65
C PRO A 133 12.95 -8.82 -21.23
#